data_AF-A0A956ZD41-F1
#
_entry.id   AF-A0A956ZD41-F1
#
_cell.length_a   1.000
_cell.length_b   1.000
_cell.length_c   1.000
_cell.angle_alpha   90.00
_cell.angle_beta   90.00
_cell.angle_gamma   90.00
#
_symmetry.space_group_name_H-M   'P 1'
#
loop_
_entity.id
_entity.type
_entity.pdbx_description
1 polymer ?
#
loop_
_entity_poly.entity_id
_entity_poly.type
_entity_poly.pdbx_seq_one_letter_code
_entity_poly.pdbx_strand_id
1 'polypeptide(L)'
;MHRYSRIESALLAFPGLLLVFNTTILQANLPVYARDVAPTDAAGSIEKNKAGESPKKVYSQDRKMFAYIETSKDMVPTGCGDAPADVIYLSEAPGNAPYALFKKGAKVDTHQAIGDIYIGGIEGMDFSADGKELYFLCAAYAVSGAVLAIDLHSKGIRYVVDANSLEVVRDGKWKGNLIVQRHKYKKEGGAYEIRCVVSPQGKELKELNVVEY
;
A
#
# COMPACT_ATOMS: atom_id res chain seq x y z
N MET A 1 19.14 -62.35 29.90
CA MET A 1 18.93 -62.25 31.36
C MET A 1 17.46 -61.98 31.59
N HIS A 2 16.85 -62.73 32.51
CA HIS A 2 15.41 -62.95 32.59
C HIS A 2 14.86 -62.42 33.92
N ARG A 3 13.70 -61.75 33.84
CA ARG A 3 12.59 -61.63 34.82
C ARG A 3 12.62 -60.67 36.03
N TYR A 4 11.37 -60.27 36.33
CA TYR A 4 10.74 -59.77 37.58
C TYR A 4 10.89 -58.27 37.88
N SER A 5 9.88 -57.52 38.33
CA SER A 5 8.51 -57.85 38.80
C SER A 5 7.59 -56.62 38.78
N ARG A 6 6.30 -56.93 38.64
CA ARG A 6 5.09 -56.10 38.77
C ARG A 6 4.81 -55.78 40.25
N ILE A 7 4.35 -54.56 40.55
CA ILE A 7 3.54 -54.26 41.75
C ILE A 7 2.32 -53.45 41.27
N GLU A 8 1.14 -53.98 41.58
CA GLU A 8 -0.16 -53.33 41.39
C GLU A 8 -0.67 -52.69 42.70
N SER A 9 -1.73 -51.89 42.55
CA SER A 9 -2.69 -51.36 43.55
C SER A 9 -2.42 -49.90 43.95
N ALA A 10 -3.36 -48.96 43.92
CA ALA A 10 -4.82 -49.10 44.08
C ALA A 10 -5.61 -48.06 43.26
N LEU A 11 -6.77 -48.50 42.74
CA LEU A 11 -7.89 -47.65 42.36
C LEU A 11 -8.55 -47.11 43.63
N LEU A 12 -8.82 -45.80 43.67
CA LEU A 12 -10.00 -45.25 44.32
C LEU A 12 -10.74 -44.42 43.28
N ALA A 13 -11.98 -44.81 43.02
CA ALA A 13 -12.90 -44.17 42.09
C ALA A 13 -13.97 -43.37 42.86
N PHE A 14 -14.56 -42.45 42.10
CA PHE A 14 -15.80 -41.66 42.31
C PHE A 14 -15.64 -40.27 42.95
N PRO A 15 -16.50 -39.30 42.57
CA PRO A 15 -17.09 -39.04 41.26
C PRO A 15 -16.98 -37.55 40.86
N GLY A 16 -17.01 -37.25 39.56
CA GLY A 16 -17.44 -35.94 39.09
C GLY A 16 -16.46 -35.21 38.19
N LEU A 17 -17.00 -34.84 37.03
CA LEU A 17 -16.47 -33.87 36.07
C LEU A 17 -15.24 -34.32 35.27
N LEU A 18 -15.52 -34.99 34.15
CA LEU A 18 -14.63 -35.06 33.01
C LEU A 18 -14.45 -33.64 32.45
N LEU A 19 -13.38 -32.95 32.83
CA LEU A 19 -12.97 -31.69 32.21
C LEU A 19 -12.34 -32.02 30.87
N VAL A 20 -13.19 -32.12 29.84
CA VAL A 20 -12.76 -32.09 28.45
C VAL A 20 -12.17 -30.70 28.23
N PHE A 21 -10.85 -30.59 28.13
CA PHE A 21 -10.23 -29.42 27.53
C PHE A 21 -10.52 -29.47 26.04
N ASN A 22 -11.70 -28.95 25.69
CA ASN A 22 -12.02 -28.52 24.36
C ASN A 22 -11.04 -27.36 24.10
N THR A 23 -9.94 -27.61 23.40
CA THR A 23 -9.13 -26.52 22.84
C THR A 23 -9.93 -25.95 21.68
N THR A 24 -10.97 -25.18 22.02
CA THR A 24 -11.47 -24.13 21.15
C THR A 24 -10.32 -23.16 21.01
N ILE A 25 -9.61 -23.23 19.89
CA ILE A 25 -8.72 -22.16 19.48
C ILE A 25 -9.63 -20.94 19.39
N LEU A 26 -9.44 -20.01 20.34
CA LEU A 26 -9.98 -18.66 20.23
C LEU A 26 -9.37 -18.10 18.94
N GLN A 27 -10.16 -18.11 17.87
CA GLN A 27 -9.82 -17.47 16.63
C GLN A 27 -9.82 -15.97 16.92
N ALA A 28 -8.64 -15.45 17.32
CA ALA A 28 -8.41 -14.03 17.39
C ALA A 28 -8.44 -13.51 15.95
N ASN A 29 -9.64 -13.11 15.51
CA ASN A 29 -9.83 -12.26 14.36
C ASN A 29 -9.03 -10.98 14.60
N LEU A 30 -7.80 -10.93 14.11
CA LEU A 30 -7.10 -9.67 13.96
C LEU A 30 -7.91 -8.85 12.95
N PRO A 31 -8.32 -7.61 13.27
CA PRO A 31 -9.13 -6.82 12.36
C PRO A 31 -8.34 -6.61 11.08
N VAL A 32 -8.92 -7.05 9.96
CA VAL A 32 -8.76 -6.37 8.67
C VAL A 32 -8.95 -4.89 8.99
N TYR A 33 -7.90 -4.07 8.88
CA TYR A 33 -8.01 -2.65 9.17
C TYR A 33 -9.16 -2.09 8.33
N ALA A 34 -10.23 -1.74 9.04
CA ALA A 34 -11.51 -1.39 8.49
C ALA A 34 -11.36 -0.18 7.56
N ARG A 35 -11.51 -0.42 6.26
CA ARG A 35 -12.11 0.58 5.37
C ARG A 35 -13.63 0.42 5.45
N ASP A 36 -14.18 0.71 6.63
CA ASP A 36 -15.63 0.87 6.85
C ASP A 36 -15.86 1.67 8.15
N VAL A 37 -15.23 2.85 8.27
CA VAL A 37 -15.77 3.94 9.10
C VAL A 37 -15.49 5.25 8.38
N ALA A 38 -16.40 5.64 7.50
CA ALA A 38 -16.57 7.05 7.21
C ALA A 38 -17.24 7.70 8.44
N PRO A 39 -16.70 8.80 9.00
CA PRO A 39 -17.56 9.76 9.66
C PRO A 39 -18.51 10.32 8.58
N THR A 40 -19.79 10.05 8.76
CA THR A 40 -20.88 10.63 7.97
C THR A 40 -21.03 12.12 8.27
N ASP A 41 -21.26 12.87 7.19
CA ASP A 41 -21.60 14.30 7.01
C ASP A 41 -20.60 15.38 7.48
N ALA A 42 -20.43 16.52 6.81
CA ALA A 42 -21.20 17.17 5.73
C ALA A 42 -20.30 17.61 4.56
N ALA A 43 -20.86 17.58 3.34
CA ALA A 43 -20.29 17.96 2.04
C ALA A 43 -19.45 16.90 1.29
N GLY A 44 -20.11 16.26 0.30
CA GLY A 44 -19.47 15.61 -0.84
C GLY A 44 -19.53 14.09 -0.83
N SER A 45 -20.35 13.54 -1.71
CA SER A 45 -20.40 12.11 -2.05
C SER A 45 -19.00 11.54 -2.28
N ILE A 46 -18.58 10.59 -1.44
CA ILE A 46 -17.43 9.72 -1.74
C ILE A 46 -17.92 8.76 -2.83
N GLU A 47 -17.39 8.88 -4.05
CA GLU A 47 -17.54 7.82 -5.04
C GLU A 47 -16.97 6.54 -4.42
N LYS A 48 -17.83 5.53 -4.21
CA LYS A 48 -17.38 4.22 -3.77
C LYS A 48 -16.59 3.59 -4.93
N ASN A 49 -15.27 3.54 -4.82
CA ASN A 49 -14.45 2.74 -5.75
C ASN A 49 -14.84 1.27 -5.62
N LYS A 50 -14.70 0.47 -6.68
CA LYS A 50 -14.88 -0.98 -6.57
C LYS A 50 -13.85 -1.54 -5.61
N ALA A 51 -14.20 -2.62 -4.90
CA ALA A 51 -13.25 -3.31 -4.03
C ALA A 51 -12.01 -3.73 -4.84
N GLY A 52 -10.84 -3.21 -4.48
CA GLY A 52 -9.57 -3.44 -5.17
C GLY A 52 -9.08 -2.30 -6.07
N GLU A 53 -9.90 -1.28 -6.36
CA GLU A 53 -9.46 -0.09 -7.10
C GLU A 53 -8.92 0.99 -6.15
N SER A 54 -7.76 1.56 -6.45
CA SER A 54 -7.23 2.69 -5.69
C SER A 54 -8.12 3.93 -5.88
N PRO A 55 -8.22 4.79 -4.87
CA PRO A 55 -9.03 6.00 -4.98
C PRO A 55 -8.48 6.97 -6.02
N LYS A 56 -9.34 7.36 -6.97
CA LYS A 56 -9.05 8.45 -7.92
C LYS A 56 -9.11 9.84 -7.28
N LYS A 57 -9.63 9.95 -6.06
CA LYS A 57 -9.65 11.16 -5.23
C LYS A 57 -9.28 10.82 -3.80
N VAL A 58 -8.32 11.54 -3.23
CA VAL A 58 -7.86 11.38 -1.84
C VAL A 58 -7.90 12.69 -1.08
N TYR A 59 -8.05 12.62 0.23
CA TYR A 59 -8.03 13.77 1.13
C TYR A 59 -6.78 13.71 2.01
N SER A 60 -6.22 14.88 2.36
CA SER A 60 -5.23 14.94 3.43
C SER A 60 -5.86 14.50 4.76
N GLN A 61 -5.05 14.05 5.71
CA GLN A 61 -5.57 13.56 7.01
C GLN A 61 -6.39 14.62 7.76
N ASP A 62 -5.97 15.88 7.67
CA ASP A 62 -6.67 17.03 8.27
C ASP A 62 -7.86 17.52 7.43
N ARG A 63 -8.15 16.85 6.30
CA ARG A 63 -9.22 17.16 5.34
C ARG A 63 -9.20 18.58 4.77
N LYS A 64 -8.08 19.29 4.91
CA LYS A 64 -7.94 20.62 4.30
C LYS A 64 -7.73 20.49 2.81
N MET A 65 -6.96 19.50 2.37
CA MET A 65 -6.67 19.29 0.95
C MET A 65 -7.41 18.09 0.38
N PHE A 66 -7.67 18.13 -0.91
CA PHE A 66 -7.95 16.94 -1.70
C PHE A 66 -7.20 16.96 -3.02
N ALA A 67 -6.79 15.77 -3.47
CA ALA A 67 -6.22 15.54 -4.79
C ALA A 67 -7.13 14.61 -5.59
N TYR A 68 -7.19 14.79 -6.91
CA TYR A 68 -7.86 13.86 -7.82
C TYR A 68 -7.08 13.66 -9.12
N ILE A 69 -7.27 12.51 -9.75
CA ILE A 69 -6.66 12.16 -11.05
C ILE A 69 -7.65 12.53 -12.16
N GLU A 70 -7.17 13.27 -13.15
CA GLU A 70 -7.84 13.45 -14.43
C GLU A 70 -7.18 12.56 -15.48
N THR A 71 -7.93 11.58 -16.00
CA THR A 71 -7.43 10.67 -17.03
C THR A 71 -7.38 11.36 -18.39
N SER A 72 -6.23 11.35 -19.05
CA SER A 72 -6.04 12.01 -20.35
C SER A 72 -6.38 11.09 -21.52
N LYS A 73 -6.77 11.67 -22.66
CA LYS A 73 -6.83 10.95 -23.96
C LYS A 73 -5.48 10.92 -24.68
N ASP A 74 -4.61 11.89 -24.37
CA ASP A 74 -3.24 11.91 -24.87
C ASP A 74 -2.44 10.81 -24.17
N MET A 75 -1.48 10.23 -24.89
CA MET A 75 -0.69 9.10 -24.41
C MET A 75 0.78 9.51 -24.23
N VAL A 76 1.46 8.84 -23.30
CA VAL A 76 2.92 8.90 -23.12
C VAL A 76 3.51 7.49 -23.22
N PRO A 77 4.72 7.35 -23.78
CA PRO A 77 5.40 6.06 -23.84
C PRO A 77 5.90 5.68 -22.44
N THR A 78 5.66 4.42 -22.04
CA THR A 78 6.19 3.85 -20.80
C THR A 78 6.79 2.45 -21.06
N GLY A 79 7.50 1.90 -20.08
CA GLY A 79 8.06 0.56 -20.18
C GLY A 79 7.01 -0.57 -20.23
N CYS A 80 5.76 -0.33 -19.82
CA CYS A 80 4.66 -1.29 -19.98
C CYS A 80 3.78 -1.02 -21.21
N GLY A 81 4.21 -0.13 -22.11
CA GLY A 81 3.45 0.32 -23.28
C GLY A 81 2.97 1.77 -23.14
N ASP A 82 2.19 2.25 -24.10
CA ASP A 82 1.63 3.60 -24.03
C ASP A 82 0.59 3.69 -22.92
N ALA A 83 0.67 4.75 -22.11
CA ALA A 83 -0.26 5.01 -21.01
C ALA A 83 -0.90 6.41 -21.14
N PRO A 84 -2.13 6.61 -20.64
CA PRO A 84 -2.74 7.93 -20.56
C PRO A 84 -1.84 8.94 -19.85
N ALA A 85 -1.67 10.13 -20.42
CA ALA A 85 -0.90 11.24 -19.86
C ALA A 85 -1.65 11.93 -18.71
N ASP A 86 -1.97 11.17 -17.67
CA ASP A 86 -2.82 11.60 -16.56
C ASP A 86 -2.22 12.79 -15.80
N VAL A 87 -3.11 13.58 -15.19
CA VAL A 87 -2.71 14.75 -14.38
C VAL A 87 -3.35 14.65 -13.01
N ILE A 88 -2.56 14.94 -11.97
CA ILE A 88 -3.08 15.10 -10.61
C ILE A 88 -3.38 16.57 -10.38
N TYR A 89 -4.61 16.85 -9.95
CA TYR A 89 -5.04 18.17 -9.47
C TYR A 89 -5.12 18.17 -7.95
N LEU A 90 -4.79 19.31 -7.34
CA LEU A 90 -4.86 19.54 -5.90
C LEU A 90 -5.74 20.78 -5.60
N SER A 91 -6.51 20.72 -4.53
CA SER A 91 -7.22 21.88 -3.95
C SER A 91 -7.05 21.92 -2.43
N GLU A 92 -6.93 23.13 -1.86
CA GLU A 92 -6.59 23.40 -0.44
C GLU A 92 -7.78 23.60 0.51
N ALA A 93 -9.01 23.57 0.00
CA ALA A 93 -10.27 23.56 0.76
C ALA A 93 -11.46 23.51 -0.20
N PRO A 94 -12.67 23.12 0.25
CA PRO A 94 -13.89 23.34 -0.52
C PRO A 94 -14.04 24.85 -0.86
N GLY A 95 -13.95 25.19 -2.15
CA GLY A 95 -14.09 26.57 -2.65
C GLY A 95 -12.89 27.10 -3.43
N ASN A 96 -11.69 26.52 -3.26
CA ASN A 96 -10.53 26.87 -4.08
C ASN A 96 -10.53 26.07 -5.38
N ALA A 97 -10.30 26.76 -6.50
CA ALA A 97 -10.15 26.13 -7.80
C ALA A 97 -8.95 25.14 -7.75
N PRO A 98 -9.15 23.86 -8.13
CA PRO A 98 -8.05 22.92 -8.21
C PRO A 98 -7.00 23.37 -9.23
N TYR A 99 -5.72 23.09 -8.94
CA TYR A 99 -4.62 23.34 -9.85
C TYR A 99 -3.83 22.07 -10.12
N ALA A 100 -3.29 21.95 -11.34
CA ALA A 100 -2.46 20.81 -11.72
C ALA A 100 -1.14 20.82 -10.94
N LEU A 101 -0.77 19.68 -10.37
CA LEU A 101 0.49 19.53 -9.65
C LEU A 101 1.71 19.46 -10.58
N PHE A 102 1.49 19.11 -11.84
CA PHE A 102 2.51 19.05 -12.87
C PHE A 102 1.91 19.22 -14.27
N LYS A 103 2.76 19.51 -15.25
CA LYS A 103 2.34 19.61 -16.65
C LYS A 103 2.04 18.21 -17.19
N LYS A 104 1.00 18.09 -18.01
CA LYS A 104 0.72 16.88 -18.77
C LYS A 104 1.97 16.40 -19.53
N GLY A 105 2.27 15.11 -19.45
CA GLY A 105 3.46 14.52 -20.08
C GLY A 105 4.78 14.90 -19.40
N ALA A 106 4.75 15.39 -18.16
CA ALA A 106 5.94 15.60 -17.36
C ALA A 106 6.76 14.30 -17.24
N LYS A 107 8.07 14.47 -17.11
CA LYS A 107 9.02 13.38 -16.95
C LYS A 107 9.86 13.55 -15.68
N VAL A 108 10.30 12.44 -15.11
CA VAL A 108 11.12 12.40 -13.90
C VAL A 108 12.39 11.63 -14.19
N ASP A 109 13.54 12.25 -13.94
CA ASP A 109 14.82 11.55 -13.93
C ASP A 109 14.85 10.62 -12.71
N THR A 110 15.00 9.33 -12.96
CA THR A 110 15.00 8.31 -11.91
C THR A 110 16.38 8.12 -11.29
N HIS A 111 17.42 8.63 -11.94
CA HIS A 111 18.83 8.28 -11.72
C HIS A 111 19.08 6.76 -11.73
N GLN A 112 18.18 5.98 -12.32
CA GLN A 112 18.34 4.55 -12.56
C GLN A 112 18.92 4.33 -13.94
N ALA A 113 19.51 3.14 -14.16
CA ALA A 113 20.05 2.75 -15.47
C ALA A 113 19.01 2.73 -16.61
N ILE A 114 17.72 2.79 -16.26
CA ILE A 114 16.59 2.60 -17.17
C ILE A 114 16.09 3.94 -17.76
N GLY A 115 16.59 5.08 -17.27
CA GLY A 115 16.31 6.42 -17.81
C GLY A 115 15.10 7.13 -17.18
N ASP A 116 14.62 8.17 -17.88
CA ASP A 116 13.51 9.01 -17.43
C ASP A 116 12.16 8.25 -17.46
N ILE A 117 11.28 8.52 -16.50
CA ILE A 117 9.89 8.06 -16.51
C ILE A 117 9.00 9.20 -16.99
N TYR A 118 8.18 8.97 -18.03
CA TYR A 118 7.04 9.83 -18.33
C TYR A 118 5.89 9.52 -17.37
N ILE A 119 5.31 10.56 -16.77
CA ILE A 119 4.19 10.39 -15.84
C ILE A 119 2.92 10.12 -16.65
N GLY A 120 2.37 8.91 -16.48
CA GLY A 120 1.11 8.48 -17.07
C GLY A 120 0.59 7.17 -16.46
N GLY A 121 -0.65 6.82 -16.76
CA GLY A 121 -1.32 5.63 -16.23
C GLY A 121 -1.29 5.62 -14.69
N ILE A 122 -1.88 6.64 -14.06
CA ILE A 122 -1.83 6.79 -12.60
C ILE A 122 -2.89 5.88 -11.99
N GLU A 123 -2.44 4.86 -11.26
CA GLU A 123 -3.31 3.81 -10.72
C GLU A 123 -3.67 4.02 -9.25
N GLY A 124 -3.02 4.95 -8.56
CA GLY A 124 -3.30 5.26 -7.17
C GLY A 124 -2.44 6.38 -6.62
N MET A 125 -2.91 7.03 -5.56
CA MET A 125 -2.17 8.06 -4.84
C MET A 125 -2.58 8.11 -3.38
N ASP A 126 -1.73 8.67 -2.54
CA ASP A 126 -2.07 8.98 -1.15
C ASP A 126 -1.17 10.09 -0.59
N PHE A 127 -1.71 10.90 0.31
CA PHE A 127 -0.92 11.92 1.01
C PHE A 127 0.06 11.25 1.97
N SER A 128 1.26 11.78 2.09
CA SER A 128 2.19 11.49 3.18
C SER A 128 1.55 11.64 4.56
N ALA A 129 2.13 10.99 5.58
CA ALA A 129 1.56 11.01 6.94
C ALA A 129 1.52 12.40 7.58
N ASP A 130 2.41 13.31 7.17
CA ASP A 130 2.44 14.70 7.61
C ASP A 130 1.78 15.68 6.61
N GLY A 131 1.25 15.16 5.51
CA GLY A 131 0.53 15.94 4.49
C GLY A 131 1.40 16.84 3.62
N LYS A 132 2.73 16.71 3.65
CA LYS A 132 3.64 17.58 2.87
C LYS A 132 3.97 17.07 1.47
N GLU A 133 3.94 15.75 1.29
CA GLU A 133 4.10 15.09 -0.01
C GLU A 133 2.80 14.38 -0.41
N LEU A 134 2.61 14.20 -1.72
CA LEU A 134 1.66 13.25 -2.29
C LEU A 134 2.46 12.15 -3.00
N TYR A 135 2.23 10.90 -2.61
CA TYR A 135 2.77 9.74 -3.31
C TYR A 135 1.78 9.27 -4.36
N PHE A 136 2.26 8.80 -5.51
CA PHE A 136 1.40 8.22 -6.53
C PHE A 136 2.13 7.13 -7.32
N LEU A 137 1.36 6.13 -7.74
CA LEU A 137 1.80 5.00 -8.54
C LEU A 137 1.46 5.27 -10.00
N CYS A 138 2.46 5.21 -10.88
CA CYS A 138 2.29 5.38 -12.32
C CYS A 138 2.91 4.22 -13.11
N ALA A 139 2.48 4.09 -14.37
CA ALA A 139 3.11 3.20 -15.34
C ALA A 139 4.60 3.58 -15.54
N ALA A 140 5.49 2.57 -15.57
CA ALA A 140 6.93 2.83 -15.66
C ALA A 140 7.73 1.74 -16.39
N TYR A 141 7.71 0.51 -15.90
CA TYR A 141 8.55 -0.61 -16.36
C TYR A 141 7.71 -1.77 -16.92
N ALA A 142 8.36 -2.70 -17.62
CA ALA A 142 7.68 -3.82 -18.28
C ALA A 142 6.90 -4.74 -17.31
N VAL A 143 7.39 -4.88 -16.08
CA VAL A 143 6.82 -5.77 -15.06
C VAL A 143 6.41 -5.03 -13.78
N SER A 144 6.59 -3.71 -13.74
CA SER A 144 6.22 -2.92 -12.57
C SER A 144 5.92 -1.46 -12.88
N GLY A 145 5.06 -0.85 -12.06
CA GLY A 145 4.95 0.60 -12.00
C GLY A 145 6.11 1.25 -11.24
N ALA A 146 5.97 2.55 -11.00
CA ALA A 146 6.85 3.32 -10.13
C ALA A 146 6.03 4.18 -9.18
N VAL A 147 6.45 4.20 -7.91
CA VAL A 147 6.00 5.18 -6.94
C VAL A 147 6.86 6.43 -7.09
N LEU A 148 6.18 7.55 -7.33
CA LEU A 148 6.73 8.88 -7.34
C LEU A 148 6.21 9.66 -6.13
N ALA A 149 6.96 10.66 -5.70
CA ALA A 149 6.55 11.61 -4.68
C ALA A 149 6.61 13.01 -5.26
N ILE A 150 5.58 13.81 -5.01
CA ILE A 150 5.60 15.26 -5.25
C ILE A 150 5.55 16.00 -3.91
N ASP A 151 6.54 16.87 -3.69
CA ASP A 151 6.53 17.80 -2.58
C ASP A 151 5.52 18.93 -2.86
N LEU A 152 4.57 19.12 -1.96
CA LEU A 152 3.45 20.03 -2.20
C LEU A 152 3.83 21.50 -2.06
N HIS A 153 4.98 21.82 -1.48
CA HIS A 153 5.47 23.19 -1.33
C HIS A 153 6.29 23.63 -2.55
N SER A 154 7.34 22.88 -2.88
CA SER A 154 8.27 23.14 -3.98
C SER A 154 7.76 22.67 -5.35
N LYS A 155 6.76 21.78 -5.37
CA LYS A 155 6.27 21.09 -6.57
C LYS A 155 7.31 20.19 -7.24
N GLY A 156 8.41 19.89 -6.56
CA GLY A 156 9.43 18.95 -7.04
C GLY A 156 8.90 17.52 -7.05
N ILE A 157 9.09 16.81 -8.15
CA ILE A 157 8.74 15.39 -8.29
C ILE A 157 10.03 14.58 -8.26
N ARG A 158 9.99 13.45 -7.54
CA ARG A 158 11.11 12.52 -7.46
C ARG A 158 10.64 11.08 -7.52
N TYR A 159 11.51 10.22 -8.04
CA TYR A 159 11.36 8.78 -7.95
C TYR A 159 11.51 8.31 -6.49
N VAL A 160 10.71 7.31 -6.11
CA VAL A 160 10.79 6.64 -4.80
C VAL A 160 11.27 5.20 -4.98
N VAL A 161 10.46 4.37 -5.65
CA VAL A 161 10.72 2.93 -5.78
C VAL A 161 9.86 2.33 -6.89
N ASP A 162 10.32 1.26 -7.53
CA ASP A 162 9.53 0.40 -8.40
C ASP A 162 8.52 -0.41 -7.56
N ALA A 163 7.25 -0.41 -7.97
CA ALA A 163 6.20 -1.08 -7.23
C ALA A 163 4.93 -1.29 -8.08
N ASN A 164 4.08 -2.20 -7.59
CA ASN A 164 2.77 -2.55 -8.14
C ASN A 164 1.63 -2.18 -7.18
N SER A 165 1.94 -1.59 -6.04
CA SER A 165 0.95 -1.02 -5.13
C SER A 165 1.54 0.08 -4.26
N LEU A 166 0.68 0.91 -3.67
CA LEU A 166 1.04 2.03 -2.84
C LEU A 166 0.08 2.16 -1.66
N GLU A 167 0.64 2.16 -0.45
CA GLU A 167 -0.07 2.49 0.78
C GLU A 167 0.84 3.30 1.72
N VAL A 168 0.33 4.41 2.27
CA VAL A 168 1.05 5.18 3.29
C VAL A 168 0.67 4.67 4.68
N VAL A 169 1.68 4.27 5.47
CA VAL A 169 1.45 3.79 6.83
C VAL A 169 1.11 4.97 7.75
N ARG A 170 -0.09 4.95 8.31
CA ARG A 170 -0.63 6.05 9.13
C ARG A 170 -0.23 5.96 10.60
N ASP A 171 -0.07 4.75 11.12
CA ASP A 171 0.12 4.50 12.55
C ASP A 171 1.08 3.33 12.82
N GLY A 172 1.49 3.19 14.08
CA GLY A 172 2.38 2.13 14.54
C GLY A 172 3.86 2.34 14.19
N LYS A 173 4.66 1.27 14.32
CA LYS A 173 6.13 1.34 14.25
C LYS A 173 6.70 1.80 12.90
N TRP A 174 5.90 1.70 11.84
CA TRP A 174 6.28 2.08 10.48
C TRP A 174 5.59 3.37 10.02
N LYS A 175 4.93 4.12 10.91
CA LYS A 175 4.26 5.39 10.58
C LYS A 175 5.16 6.29 9.72
N GLY A 176 4.58 6.83 8.65
CA GLY A 176 5.28 7.70 7.69
C GLY A 176 6.05 6.95 6.60
N ASN A 177 6.22 5.63 6.71
CA ASN A 177 6.77 4.81 5.61
C ASN A 177 5.65 4.37 4.66
N LEU A 178 6.07 3.73 3.57
CA LEU A 178 5.20 3.13 2.56
C LEU A 178 5.16 1.62 2.73
N ILE A 179 4.00 1.02 2.47
CA ILE A 179 3.90 -0.40 2.13
C ILE A 179 3.64 -0.48 0.63
N VAL A 180 4.49 -1.23 -0.07
CA VAL A 180 4.41 -1.42 -1.52
C VAL A 180 4.57 -2.88 -1.87
N GLN A 181 3.94 -3.33 -2.95
CA GLN A 181 4.20 -4.63 -3.56
C GLN A 181 5.30 -4.47 -4.61
N ARG A 182 6.34 -5.28 -4.54
CA ARG A 182 7.48 -5.23 -5.46
C ARG A 182 7.62 -6.54 -6.22
N HIS A 183 7.89 -6.41 -7.52
CA HIS A 183 8.33 -7.51 -8.37
C HIS A 183 9.83 -7.71 -8.20
N LYS A 184 10.26 -8.87 -7.69
CA LYS A 184 11.67 -9.17 -7.41
C LYS A 184 12.11 -10.45 -8.10
N TYR A 185 13.42 -10.58 -8.30
CA TYR A 185 14.02 -11.76 -8.91
C TYR A 185 14.83 -12.56 -7.89
N LYS A 186 14.73 -13.89 -7.97
CA LYS A 186 15.57 -14.80 -7.18
C LYS A 186 16.94 -14.96 -7.84
N LYS A 187 17.97 -15.23 -7.04
CA LYS A 187 19.34 -15.39 -7.55
C LYS A 187 19.47 -16.58 -8.48
N GLU A 188 18.75 -17.66 -8.19
CA GLU A 188 18.65 -18.89 -8.96
C GLU A 188 17.72 -18.79 -10.18
N GLY A 189 17.11 -17.63 -10.40
CA GLY A 189 16.15 -17.39 -11.47
C GLY A 189 14.69 -17.46 -11.03
N GLY A 190 13.82 -16.86 -11.83
CA GLY A 190 12.41 -16.67 -11.52
C GLY A 190 12.12 -15.35 -10.80
N ALA A 191 10.85 -14.94 -10.86
CA ALA A 191 10.35 -13.75 -10.22
C ALA A 191 9.34 -14.08 -9.13
N TYR A 192 9.13 -13.13 -8.21
CA TYR A 192 8.14 -13.23 -7.15
C TYR A 192 7.65 -11.84 -6.76
N GLU A 193 6.43 -11.80 -6.22
CA GLU A 193 5.83 -10.59 -5.66
C GLU A 193 6.02 -10.61 -4.14
N ILE A 194 6.43 -9.48 -3.57
CA ILE A 194 6.57 -9.36 -2.12
C ILE A 194 6.17 -7.97 -1.63
N ARG A 195 5.49 -7.92 -0.49
CA ARG A 195 5.20 -6.65 0.18
C ARG A 195 6.42 -6.19 0.95
N CYS A 196 6.75 -4.91 0.82
CA CYS A 196 7.91 -4.30 1.44
C CYS A 196 7.49 -3.04 2.19
N VAL A 197 8.10 -2.81 3.35
CA VAL A 197 8.14 -1.48 3.97
C VAL A 197 9.28 -0.70 3.33
N VAL A 198 8.98 0.49 2.81
CA VAL A 198 9.92 1.37 2.11
C VAL A 198 9.88 2.76 2.74
N SER A 199 11.04 3.37 2.98
CA SER A 199 11.12 4.72 3.52
C SER A 199 10.64 5.76 2.49
N PRO A 200 10.26 6.98 2.90
CA PRO A 200 9.94 8.07 1.98
C PRO A 200 11.01 8.34 0.92
N GLN A 201 12.28 8.04 1.23
CA GLN A 201 13.44 8.20 0.35
C GLN A 201 13.67 7.00 -0.58
N GLY A 202 12.79 6.00 -0.60
CA GLY A 202 12.91 4.84 -1.49
C GLY A 202 13.75 3.70 -0.93
N LYS A 203 14.23 3.79 0.31
CA LYS A 203 15.03 2.72 0.92
C LYS A 203 14.10 1.61 1.42
N GLU A 204 14.28 0.40 0.91
CA GLU A 204 13.60 -0.76 1.49
C GLU A 204 14.11 -1.05 2.91
N LEU A 205 13.17 -1.15 3.85
CA LEU A 205 13.45 -1.36 5.27
C LEU A 205 13.16 -2.79 5.71
N LYS A 206 12.11 -3.41 5.16
CA LYS A 206 11.68 -4.74 5.56
C LYS A 206 10.80 -5.41 4.52
N GLU A 207 11.12 -6.63 4.14
CA GLU A 207 10.17 -7.53 3.48
C GLU A 207 9.14 -8.06 4.48
N LEU A 208 7.88 -7.96 4.11
CA LEU A 208 6.74 -8.52 4.82
C LEU A 208 6.47 -9.88 4.19
N ASN A 209 7.02 -10.94 4.78
CA ASN A 209 6.67 -12.30 4.39
C ASN A 209 5.15 -12.44 4.50
N VAL A 210 4.51 -12.75 3.38
CA VAL A 210 3.09 -13.11 3.39
C VAL A 210 3.02 -14.46 4.12
N VAL A 211 2.39 -14.48 5.30
CA VAL A 211 1.82 -15.72 5.83
C VAL A 211 0.68 -16.05 4.87
N GLU A 212 0.81 -17.16 4.16
CA GLU A 212 -0.17 -17.65 3.19
C GLU A 212 -1.56 -17.75 3.85
N TYR A 213 -2.60 -17.37 3.10
CA TYR A 213 -4.00 -17.59 3.47
C TYR A 213 -4.33 -19.07 3.47
#